data_AF-A3CYC8-F1
#
_entry.id   AF-A3CYC8-F1
#
_cell.length_a   1.000
_cell.length_b   1.000
_cell.length_c   1.000
_cell.angle_alpha   90.00
_cell.angle_beta   90.00
_cell.angle_gamma   90.00
#
_symmetry.space_group_name_H-M   'P 1'
#
loop_
_entity.id
_entity.type
_entity.pdbx_description
1 polymer ?
#
loop_
_entity_poly.entity_id
_entity_poly.type
_entity_poly.pdbx_seq_one_letter_code
_entity_poly.pdbx_strand_id
1 'polypeptide(L)'
;MGIKGLAGIAAALVLVAWVCGTAAAQQTGIDEIRTVAANETVTVGGTTNLAPGNRLLVTVTPVGFGPTNKSAPQGTGGTSGTAVVEEGDAANTWSFEIDTTGFEPGEYTVTVDWIEGDATASTTFTVVEAAGVTPTPTGTPAATTPSTTAATTAATTSPTPTAAGSVLPAAATLAAGLAGYLVRRR
;
A
#
# COMPACT_ATOMS: atom_id res chain seq x y z
N MET A 1 33.57 -86.79 28.09
CA MET A 1 33.26 -85.48 28.69
C MET A 1 34.12 -84.44 27.97
N GLY A 2 33.67 -83.46 27.21
CA GLY A 2 32.37 -82.80 27.05
C GLY A 2 32.72 -81.37 26.63
N ILE A 3 32.45 -81.00 25.39
CA ILE A 3 32.80 -79.73 24.75
C ILE A 3 31.77 -78.66 25.18
N LYS A 4 32.21 -77.38 25.23
CA LYS A 4 31.44 -76.09 25.21
C LYS A 4 31.55 -75.28 26.52
N GLY A 5 31.72 -73.96 26.51
CA GLY A 5 31.60 -73.02 25.40
C GLY A 5 32.20 -71.63 25.70
N LEU A 6 32.57 -70.99 24.60
CA LEU A 6 32.98 -69.60 24.46
C LEU A 6 31.74 -68.86 23.93
N ALA A 7 31.08 -68.06 24.77
CA ALA A 7 29.98 -67.15 24.42
C ALA A 7 29.72 -66.32 25.68
N GLY A 8 29.94 -65.01 25.76
CA GLY A 8 29.45 -63.99 24.85
C GLY A 8 28.76 -62.96 25.74
N ILE A 9 29.52 -62.05 26.35
CA ILE A 9 28.94 -60.91 27.08
C ILE A 9 28.63 -59.85 26.02
N ALA A 10 27.54 -60.06 25.30
CA ALA A 10 26.94 -59.03 24.48
C ALA A 10 26.29 -58.02 25.43
N ALA A 11 26.97 -56.89 25.63
CA ALA A 11 26.43 -55.72 26.29
C ALA A 11 25.18 -55.26 25.52
N ALA A 12 24.00 -55.52 26.07
CA ALA A 12 22.76 -54.94 25.59
C ALA A 12 22.66 -53.49 26.09
N LEU A 13 23.38 -52.59 25.41
CA LEU A 13 23.14 -51.14 25.50
C LEU A 13 21.86 -50.83 24.72
N VAL A 14 20.73 -50.81 25.41
CA VAL A 14 19.48 -50.28 24.88
C VAL A 14 19.61 -48.76 24.84
N LEU A 15 20.11 -48.25 23.71
CA LEU A 15 20.04 -46.83 23.37
C LEU A 15 18.58 -46.52 23.03
N VAL A 16 17.84 -45.99 24.00
CA VAL A 16 16.61 -45.24 23.73
C VAL A 16 17.03 -43.98 22.99
N ALA A 17 17.08 -44.07 21.66
CA ALA A 17 17.12 -42.90 20.81
C ALA A 17 15.79 -42.18 21.00
N TRP A 18 15.80 -41.18 21.90
CA TRP A 18 14.76 -40.18 21.98
C TRP A 18 14.81 -39.40 20.68
N VAL A 19 14.12 -39.90 19.66
CA VAL A 19 13.84 -39.16 18.43
C VAL A 19 12.97 -37.99 18.86
N CYS A 20 13.63 -36.90 19.22
CA CYS A 20 13.01 -35.58 19.26
C CYS A 20 12.66 -35.27 17.80
N GLY A 21 11.44 -35.61 17.38
CA GLY A 21 10.93 -35.22 16.09
C GLY A 21 10.97 -33.70 16.00
N THR A 22 11.81 -33.17 15.10
CA THR A 22 11.80 -31.75 14.77
C THR A 22 10.53 -31.48 13.96
N ALA A 23 9.42 -31.21 14.63
CA ALA A 23 8.30 -30.55 13.99
C ALA A 23 8.78 -29.16 13.56
N ALA A 24 8.60 -28.81 12.28
CA ALA A 24 8.83 -27.44 11.84
C ALA A 24 7.90 -26.51 12.64
N ALA A 25 8.42 -25.39 13.15
CA ALA A 25 7.59 -24.39 13.78
C ALA A 25 6.55 -23.86 12.78
N GLN A 26 5.33 -23.60 13.23
CA GLN A 26 4.28 -23.07 12.37
C GLN A 26 4.63 -21.64 11.95
N GLN A 27 4.58 -21.38 10.66
CA GLN A 27 5.06 -20.14 10.06
C GLN A 27 4.11 -19.70 8.95
N THR A 28 3.86 -18.39 8.90
CA THR A 28 3.19 -17.71 7.80
C THR A 28 4.04 -16.51 7.38
N GLY A 29 3.94 -16.13 6.10
CA GLY A 29 4.63 -14.99 5.52
C GLY A 29 3.68 -14.23 4.60
N ILE A 30 4.03 -12.96 4.34
CA ILE A 30 3.30 -12.07 3.44
C ILE A 30 4.28 -11.64 2.35
N ASP A 31 3.86 -11.71 1.09
CA ASP A 31 4.62 -11.21 -0.03
C ASP A 31 4.69 -9.67 -0.01
N GLU A 32 5.63 -9.10 -0.75
CA GLU A 32 5.82 -7.65 -0.78
C GLU A 32 4.70 -6.94 -1.57
N ILE A 33 4.03 -5.96 -0.94
CA ILE A 33 2.88 -5.24 -1.52
C ILE A 33 3.29 -3.86 -2.11
N ARG A 34 4.28 -3.18 -1.50
CA ARG A 34 4.81 -1.84 -1.84
C ARG A 34 3.79 -0.70 -1.85
N THR A 35 3.08 -0.52 -2.96
CA THR A 35 2.25 0.67 -3.21
C THR A 35 0.99 0.29 -3.96
N VAL A 36 -0.15 0.79 -3.49
CA VAL A 36 -1.48 0.47 -4.00
C VAL A 36 -2.25 1.78 -4.24
N ALA A 37 -3.06 1.85 -5.30
CA ALA A 37 -3.95 2.99 -5.51
C ALA A 37 -5.20 2.90 -4.63
N ALA A 38 -5.73 4.03 -4.18
CA ALA A 38 -7.04 4.09 -3.53
C ALA A 38 -8.16 3.74 -4.53
N ASN A 39 -9.29 3.20 -4.03
CA ASN A 39 -10.46 2.81 -4.82
C ASN A 39 -10.20 1.71 -5.87
N GLU A 40 -9.34 0.75 -5.54
CA GLU A 40 -9.05 -0.44 -6.35
C GLU A 40 -9.10 -1.70 -5.46
N THR A 41 -9.24 -2.87 -6.08
CA THR A 41 -9.06 -4.16 -5.41
C THR A 41 -7.66 -4.68 -5.70
N VAL A 42 -6.88 -4.93 -4.65
CA VAL A 42 -5.54 -5.53 -4.75
C VAL A 42 -5.53 -6.93 -4.13
N THR A 43 -4.87 -7.88 -4.78
CA THR A 43 -4.64 -9.21 -4.21
C THR A 43 -3.33 -9.22 -3.44
N VAL A 44 -3.40 -9.58 -2.16
CA VAL A 44 -2.23 -9.85 -1.31
C VAL A 44 -2.15 -11.35 -1.07
N GLY A 45 -0.93 -11.87 -1.02
CA GLY A 45 -0.71 -13.28 -0.73
C GLY A 45 0.57 -13.50 0.04
N GLY A 46 0.86 -14.78 0.25
CA GLY A 46 2.13 -15.21 0.83
C GLY A 46 2.20 -16.73 0.97
N THR A 47 3.32 -17.18 1.54
CA THR A 47 3.61 -18.60 1.74
C THR A 47 3.50 -19.00 3.21
N THR A 48 3.09 -20.23 3.48
CA THR A 48 2.98 -20.81 4.81
C THR A 48 3.31 -22.31 4.80
N ASN A 49 3.66 -22.86 5.97
CA ASN A 49 3.77 -24.30 6.17
C ASN A 49 2.53 -24.92 6.85
N LEU A 50 1.48 -24.13 7.08
CA LEU A 50 0.19 -24.60 7.59
C LEU A 50 -0.49 -25.51 6.57
N ALA A 51 -1.25 -26.51 7.03
CA ALA A 51 -1.93 -27.44 6.14
C ALA A 51 -3.01 -26.74 5.28
N PRO A 52 -3.25 -27.19 4.04
CA PRO A 52 -4.36 -26.69 3.23
C PRO A 52 -5.71 -26.84 3.95
N GLY A 53 -6.59 -25.86 3.76
CA GLY A 53 -7.88 -25.76 4.45
C GLY A 53 -7.85 -25.03 5.80
N ASN A 54 -6.67 -24.73 6.34
CA ASN A 54 -6.55 -23.83 7.49
C ASN A 54 -6.94 -22.40 7.11
N ARG A 55 -7.37 -21.62 8.11
CA ARG A 55 -7.91 -20.27 7.89
C ARG A 55 -7.05 -19.21 8.55
N LEU A 56 -6.73 -18.18 7.78
CA LEU A 56 -5.94 -17.03 8.22
C LEU A 56 -6.85 -15.81 8.33
N LEU A 57 -6.83 -15.15 9.49
CA LEU A 57 -7.44 -13.84 9.68
C LEU A 57 -6.51 -12.78 9.10
N VAL A 58 -6.96 -12.09 8.07
CA VAL A 58 -6.24 -10.95 7.49
C VAL A 58 -6.90 -9.67 7.99
N THR A 59 -6.10 -8.78 8.57
CA THR A 59 -6.57 -7.49 9.08
C THR A 59 -5.70 -6.38 8.50
N VAL A 60 -6.33 -5.39 7.90
CA VAL A 60 -5.69 -4.21 7.30
C VAL A 60 -6.10 -2.99 8.11
N THR A 61 -5.12 -2.27 8.65
CA THR A 61 -5.37 -1.11 9.53
C THR A 61 -4.43 0.04 9.14
N PRO A 62 -4.90 1.29 9.08
CA PRO A 62 -4.04 2.45 8.85
C PRO A 62 -3.03 2.63 10.00
N VAL A 63 -1.77 2.94 9.67
CA VAL A 63 -0.67 3.10 10.64
C VAL A 63 -0.72 4.44 11.36
N GLY A 64 -1.40 5.43 10.77
CA GLY A 64 -1.44 6.80 11.30
C GLY A 64 -2.86 7.33 11.47
N PHE A 65 -3.16 7.82 12.66
CA PHE A 65 -4.20 8.83 12.89
C PHE A 65 -3.58 10.21 12.63
N GLY A 66 -3.62 10.68 11.39
CA GLY A 66 -3.40 12.10 11.10
C GLY A 66 -4.53 12.95 11.69
N PRO A 67 -4.35 14.27 11.89
CA PRO A 67 -5.45 15.14 12.27
C PRO A 67 -6.53 15.09 11.19
N THR A 68 -7.60 14.32 11.42
CA THR A 68 -8.74 14.27 10.52
C THR A 68 -9.49 15.59 10.61
N ASN A 69 -9.94 16.12 9.47
CA ASN A 69 -10.84 17.26 9.47
C ASN A 69 -12.13 16.83 10.19
N LYS A 70 -12.58 17.60 11.19
CA LYS A 70 -13.80 17.29 11.97
C LYS A 70 -15.08 17.25 11.10
N SER A 71 -14.99 17.79 9.89
CA SER A 71 -16.04 17.80 8.86
C SER A 71 -15.85 16.73 7.79
N ALA A 72 -14.70 16.05 7.74
CA ALA A 72 -14.52 14.87 6.91
C ALA A 72 -15.19 13.68 7.60
N PRO A 73 -15.80 12.74 6.85
CA PRO A 73 -16.16 11.44 7.40
C PRO A 73 -14.92 10.88 8.09
N GLN A 74 -15.06 10.45 9.35
CA GLN A 74 -13.97 9.82 10.10
C GLN A 74 -13.31 8.78 9.19
N GLY A 75 -12.00 8.94 8.94
CA GLY A 75 -11.21 8.05 8.10
C GLY A 75 -11.48 6.60 8.45
N THR A 76 -12.36 5.97 7.68
CA THR A 76 -12.76 4.58 7.84
C THR A 76 -11.85 3.81 6.91
N GLY A 77 -10.57 3.78 7.25
CA GLY A 77 -9.56 3.02 6.52
C GLY A 77 -9.39 1.67 7.18
N GLY A 78 -9.46 0.60 6.39
CA GLY A 78 -9.19 -0.76 6.85
C GLY A 78 -10.22 -1.77 6.37
N THR A 79 -9.77 -3.01 6.24
CA THR A 79 -10.61 -4.15 5.89
C THR A 79 -10.12 -5.38 6.64
N SER A 80 -11.00 -6.34 6.89
CA SER A 80 -10.60 -7.62 7.45
C SER A 80 -11.40 -8.75 6.83
N GLY A 81 -10.83 -9.94 6.85
CA GLY A 81 -11.48 -11.12 6.32
C GLY A 81 -10.66 -12.37 6.56
N THR A 82 -11.08 -13.46 5.94
CA THR A 82 -10.44 -14.76 6.10
C THR A 82 -9.90 -15.24 4.76
N ALA A 83 -8.63 -15.63 4.74
CA ALA A 83 -8.02 -16.36 3.64
C ALA A 83 -7.93 -17.86 3.99
N VAL A 84 -8.07 -18.71 2.98
CA VAL A 84 -7.88 -20.16 3.13
C VAL A 84 -6.50 -20.52 2.62
N VAL A 85 -5.81 -21.40 3.33
CA VAL A 85 -4.54 -21.95 2.88
C VAL A 85 -4.80 -22.97 1.78
N GLU A 86 -4.11 -22.81 0.66
CA GLU A 86 -4.15 -23.67 -0.51
C GLU A 86 -2.83 -24.42 -0.67
N GLU A 87 -2.88 -25.59 -1.31
CA GLU A 87 -1.69 -26.35 -1.65
C GLU A 87 -0.88 -25.59 -2.71
N GLY A 88 0.42 -25.44 -2.47
CA GLY A 88 1.36 -24.84 -3.44
C GLY A 88 2.53 -25.79 -3.73
N ASP A 89 3.29 -25.51 -4.79
CA ASP A 89 4.31 -26.44 -5.30
C ASP A 89 5.44 -26.72 -4.29
N ALA A 90 5.98 -25.66 -3.66
CA ALA A 90 7.11 -25.74 -2.73
C ALA A 90 6.70 -25.44 -1.27
N ALA A 91 5.73 -24.56 -1.10
CA ALA A 91 5.10 -24.21 0.17
C ALA A 91 3.62 -23.91 -0.10
N ASN A 92 2.78 -24.08 0.92
CA ASN A 92 1.37 -23.76 0.81
C ASN A 92 1.21 -22.24 0.67
N THR A 93 0.18 -21.82 -0.04
CA THR A 93 -0.06 -20.42 -0.36
C THR A 93 -1.39 -19.95 0.20
N TRP A 94 -1.57 -18.65 0.29
CA TRP A 94 -2.86 -18.04 0.60
C TRP A 94 -2.96 -16.71 -0.14
N SER A 95 -4.20 -16.28 -0.40
CA SER A 95 -4.48 -15.00 -1.03
C SER A 95 -5.71 -14.33 -0.42
N PHE A 96 -5.70 -13.01 -0.37
CA PHE A 96 -6.78 -12.18 0.14
C PHE A 96 -6.95 -10.94 -0.73
N GLU A 97 -8.19 -10.62 -1.10
CA GLU A 97 -8.52 -9.39 -1.82
C GLU A 97 -8.77 -8.24 -0.85
N ILE A 98 -8.01 -7.16 -1.01
CA ILE A 98 -8.17 -5.92 -0.27
C ILE A 98 -8.88 -4.93 -1.18
N ASP A 99 -10.10 -4.55 -0.80
CA ASP A 99 -10.80 -3.43 -1.39
C ASP A 99 -10.34 -2.12 -0.71
N THR A 100 -9.64 -1.26 -1.46
CA THR A 100 -9.17 0.04 -0.97
C THR A 100 -10.19 1.16 -1.19
N THR A 101 -11.45 0.82 -1.52
CA THR A 101 -12.54 1.80 -1.61
C THR A 101 -12.73 2.52 -0.28
N GLY A 102 -12.60 3.84 -0.30
CA GLY A 102 -12.70 4.67 0.90
C GLY A 102 -11.43 4.73 1.76
N PHE A 103 -10.35 4.05 1.36
CA PHE A 103 -9.06 4.19 2.04
C PHE A 103 -8.47 5.57 1.75
N GLU A 104 -8.06 6.27 2.79
CA GLU A 104 -7.32 7.53 2.65
C GLU A 104 -5.85 7.23 2.24
N PRO A 105 -5.22 8.07 1.40
CA PRO A 105 -3.81 7.95 1.11
C PRO A 105 -2.95 7.97 2.39
N GLY A 106 -2.03 7.04 2.52
CA GLY A 106 -1.27 6.85 3.75
C GLY A 106 -0.65 5.47 3.87
N GLU A 107 -0.04 5.20 5.02
CA GLU A 107 0.54 3.89 5.32
C GLU A 107 -0.47 2.99 6.03
N TYR A 108 -0.52 1.72 5.62
CA TYR A 108 -1.39 0.69 6.16
C TYR A 108 -0.55 -0.52 6.58
N THR A 109 -0.92 -1.13 7.71
CA THR A 109 -0.41 -2.42 8.17
C THR A 109 -1.37 -3.52 7.78
N VAL A 110 -0.86 -4.58 7.16
CA VAL A 110 -1.53 -5.87 7.03
C VAL A 110 -0.98 -6.79 8.11
N THR A 111 -1.87 -7.43 8.85
CA THR A 111 -1.56 -8.50 9.79
C THR A 111 -2.29 -9.76 9.36
N VAL A 112 -1.60 -10.89 9.45
CA VAL A 112 -2.12 -12.21 9.11
C VAL A 112 -1.92 -13.11 10.31
N ASP A 113 -3.01 -13.58 10.90
CA ASP A 113 -3.00 -14.45 12.06
C ASP A 113 -3.67 -15.78 11.74
N TRP A 114 -3.03 -16.89 12.10
CA TRP A 114 -3.68 -18.19 12.00
C TRP A 114 -4.71 -18.35 13.11
N ILE A 115 -5.95 -18.67 12.74
CA ILE A 115 -7.07 -18.68 13.69
C ILE A 115 -6.95 -19.81 14.72
N GLU A 116 -6.34 -20.93 14.34
CA GLU A 116 -6.26 -22.13 15.19
C GLU A 116 -4.90 -22.31 15.91
N GLY A 117 -4.00 -21.30 15.87
CA GLY A 117 -2.76 -21.31 16.66
C GLY A 117 -1.94 -20.02 16.56
N ASP A 118 -0.61 -20.12 16.63
CA ASP A 118 0.25 -18.96 16.95
C ASP A 118 1.03 -18.36 15.75
N ALA A 119 0.80 -18.86 14.53
CA ALA A 119 1.50 -18.35 13.36
C ALA A 119 0.96 -16.96 12.99
N THR A 120 1.84 -15.95 13.00
CA THR A 120 1.51 -14.57 12.68
C THR A 120 2.54 -13.95 11.72
N ALA A 121 2.09 -13.02 10.88
CA ALA A 121 2.95 -12.18 10.05
C ALA A 121 2.37 -10.78 9.91
N SER A 122 3.23 -9.79 9.68
CA SER A 122 2.80 -8.42 9.45
C SER A 122 3.71 -7.72 8.45
N THR A 123 3.12 -6.87 7.61
CA THR A 123 3.83 -6.03 6.63
C THR A 123 3.10 -4.71 6.47
N THR A 124 3.79 -3.70 5.91
CA THR A 124 3.21 -2.40 5.61
C THR A 124 3.17 -2.14 4.11
N PHE A 125 2.22 -1.33 3.68
CA PHE A 125 2.13 -0.82 2.31
C PHE A 125 1.59 0.61 2.30
N THR A 126 1.89 1.33 1.22
CA THR A 126 1.42 2.71 1.05
C THR A 126 0.25 2.76 0.07
N VAL A 127 -0.84 3.41 0.47
CA VAL A 127 -1.94 3.78 -0.41
C VAL A 127 -1.69 5.17 -0.96
N VAL A 128 -1.75 5.31 -2.28
CA VAL A 128 -1.63 6.60 -2.99
C VAL A 128 -2.97 7.01 -3.58
N GLU A 129 -3.14 8.29 -3.89
CA GLU A 129 -4.36 8.74 -4.57
C GLU A 129 -4.59 7.98 -5.88
N ALA A 130 -5.86 7.66 -6.14
CA ALA A 130 -6.27 7.13 -7.42
C ALA A 130 -5.91 8.13 -8.52
N ALA A 131 -5.25 7.67 -9.59
CA ALA A 131 -5.03 8.52 -10.75
C ALA A 131 -6.39 8.94 -11.29
N GLY A 132 -6.75 10.21 -11.12
CA GLY A 132 -8.01 10.74 -11.60
C GLY A 132 -8.15 10.44 -13.09
N VAL A 133 -9.24 9.76 -13.46
CA VAL A 133 -9.70 9.75 -14.85
C VAL A 133 -9.92 11.21 -15.23
N THR A 134 -8.97 11.77 -15.97
CA THR A 134 -9.20 13.04 -16.66
C THR A 134 -10.32 12.72 -17.65
N PRO A 135 -11.51 13.33 -17.53
CA PRO A 135 -12.51 13.15 -18.57
C PRO A 135 -11.89 13.65 -19.86
N THR A 136 -11.65 12.75 -20.81
CA THR A 136 -11.40 13.17 -22.18
C THR A 136 -12.61 14.01 -22.56
N PRO A 137 -12.47 15.29 -22.92
CA PRO A 137 -13.61 16.07 -23.37
C PRO A 137 -14.18 15.34 -24.58
N THR A 138 -15.36 14.76 -24.42
CA THR A 138 -16.17 14.26 -25.54
C THR A 138 -16.30 15.42 -26.52
N GLY A 139 -15.65 15.27 -27.69
CA GLY A 139 -15.59 16.31 -28.71
C GLY A 139 -16.99 16.83 -29.00
N THR A 140 -17.18 18.13 -28.81
CA THR A 140 -18.35 18.87 -29.30
C THR A 140 -18.52 18.56 -30.79
N PRO A 141 -19.73 18.19 -31.27
CA PRO A 141 -19.97 18.00 -32.69
C PRO A 141 -19.62 19.30 -33.44
N ALA A 142 -18.80 19.18 -34.48
CA ALA A 142 -18.45 20.29 -35.35
C ALA A 142 -19.73 20.93 -35.93
N ALA A 143 -19.96 22.21 -35.63
CA ALA A 143 -21.02 22.99 -36.26
C ALA A 143 -20.66 23.19 -37.75
N THR A 144 -21.40 22.51 -38.64
CA THR A 144 -21.38 22.79 -40.08
C THR A 144 -21.74 24.25 -40.33
N THR A 145 -20.77 25.02 -40.81
CA THR A 145 -20.97 26.41 -41.26
C THR A 145 -21.34 26.39 -42.75
N PRO A 146 -22.53 26.87 -43.16
CA PRO A 146 -22.73 27.30 -44.54
C PRO A 146 -22.12 28.69 -44.74
N SER A 147 -21.31 28.83 -45.78
CA SER A 147 -20.70 30.09 -46.22
C SER A 147 -21.66 30.94 -47.07
N THR A 148 -21.24 32.17 -47.39
CA THR A 148 -21.81 33.18 -48.34
C THR A 148 -22.87 34.12 -47.72
N THR A 149 -22.90 35.46 -47.89
CA THR A 149 -22.42 36.37 -48.95
C THR A 149 -22.18 37.79 -48.38
N ALA A 150 -21.20 38.50 -48.96
CA ALA A 150 -20.80 39.87 -48.63
C ALA A 150 -21.84 40.95 -49.03
N ALA A 151 -21.89 42.04 -48.26
CA ALA A 151 -22.40 43.34 -48.71
C ALA A 151 -21.57 44.49 -48.11
N THR A 152 -21.16 45.39 -49.01
CA THR A 152 -20.23 46.51 -48.87
C THR A 152 -20.98 47.82 -48.54
N THR A 153 -20.22 48.85 -48.10
CA THR A 153 -20.49 50.32 -48.14
C THR A 153 -21.07 50.89 -46.83
N ALA A 154 -20.69 52.04 -46.24
CA ALA A 154 -19.67 53.09 -46.45
C ALA A 154 -19.42 53.85 -45.11
N ALA A 155 -18.33 54.60 -45.08
CA ALA A 155 -17.76 55.38 -43.96
C ALA A 155 -18.56 56.63 -43.51
N THR A 156 -18.31 57.11 -42.27
CA THR A 156 -18.01 58.55 -41.99
C THR A 156 -17.47 58.82 -40.56
N THR A 157 -16.20 59.26 -40.51
CA THR A 157 -15.58 60.39 -39.77
C THR A 157 -15.74 60.64 -38.26
N SER A 158 -14.56 60.95 -37.67
CA SER A 158 -14.22 62.13 -36.82
C SER A 158 -13.87 61.85 -35.34
N PRO A 159 -13.08 62.72 -34.65
CA PRO A 159 -11.72 62.39 -34.22
C PRO A 159 -11.49 62.42 -32.69
N THR A 160 -10.41 61.73 -32.28
CA THR A 160 -9.54 61.87 -31.07
C THR A 160 -9.47 63.32 -30.54
N PRO A 161 -9.33 63.62 -29.22
CA PRO A 161 -8.06 63.33 -28.52
C PRO A 161 -7.98 63.28 -26.96
N THR A 162 -6.75 63.00 -26.48
CA THR A 162 -6.11 63.53 -25.24
C THR A 162 -6.45 62.82 -23.92
N ALA A 163 -5.56 62.48 -22.97
CA ALA A 163 -4.12 62.65 -22.67
C ALA A 163 -3.76 61.58 -21.60
N ALA A 164 -2.60 60.89 -21.65
CA ALA A 164 -1.28 61.26 -21.12
C ALA A 164 -1.07 61.03 -19.60
N GLY A 165 0.07 60.40 -19.26
CA GLY A 165 0.68 60.38 -17.92
C GLY A 165 0.72 58.98 -17.28
N SER A 166 1.74 58.12 -17.42
CA SER A 166 3.16 58.21 -17.04
C SER A 166 3.48 57.64 -15.64
N VAL A 167 4.58 56.87 -15.62
CA VAL A 167 5.57 56.57 -14.56
C VAL A 167 5.32 55.50 -13.46
N LEU A 168 6.22 54.51 -13.47
CA LEU A 168 6.78 53.67 -12.36
C LEU A 168 7.36 54.55 -11.21
N PRO A 169 7.98 54.06 -10.09
CA PRO A 169 8.51 52.72 -9.71
C PRO A 169 8.34 52.34 -8.21
N ALA A 170 8.91 51.20 -7.75
CA ALA A 170 9.88 51.12 -6.62
C ALA A 170 10.00 49.71 -5.98
N ALA A 171 11.23 49.44 -5.52
CA ALA A 171 11.77 48.20 -4.98
C ALA A 171 11.42 47.92 -3.51
N ALA A 172 11.62 46.68 -3.06
CA ALA A 172 12.15 46.37 -1.71
C ALA A 172 12.68 44.93 -1.63
N THR A 173 14.00 44.81 -1.45
CA THR A 173 14.75 43.62 -1.01
C THR A 173 14.70 43.50 0.51
N LEU A 174 14.58 42.29 1.06
CA LEU A 174 14.86 42.04 2.48
C LEU A 174 15.49 40.65 2.67
N ALA A 175 16.75 40.67 3.08
CA ALA A 175 17.52 39.54 3.56
C ALA A 175 17.40 39.44 5.10
N ALA A 176 17.35 38.23 5.64
CA ALA A 176 17.52 37.98 7.07
C ALA A 176 18.41 36.76 7.28
N GLY A 177 19.57 36.98 7.91
CA GLY A 177 20.50 35.95 8.35
C GLY A 177 20.16 35.43 9.75
N LEU A 178 20.66 34.23 10.06
CA LEU A 178 20.58 33.63 11.39
C LEU A 178 21.95 33.07 11.78
N ALA A 179 22.55 33.71 12.78
CA ALA A 179 23.73 33.25 13.50
C ALA A 179 23.31 32.81 14.92
N GLY A 180 23.97 31.79 15.46
CA GLY A 180 24.02 31.54 16.89
C GLY A 180 23.66 30.11 17.31
N TYR A 181 24.58 29.17 17.10
CA TYR A 181 24.61 27.90 17.85
C TYR A 181 25.74 27.97 18.87
N LEU A 182 25.39 28.10 20.16
CA LEU A 182 26.33 27.91 21.25
C LEU A 182 25.59 27.43 22.52
N VAL A 183 26.24 26.47 23.19
CA VAL A 183 26.14 26.14 24.64
C VAL A 183 24.95 25.23 25.03
N ARG A 184 25.10 24.13 25.78
CA ARG A 184 26.21 23.50 26.53
C ARG A 184 25.81 22.04 26.76
N ARG A 185 26.74 21.10 26.59
CA ARG A 185 26.68 19.82 27.33
C ARG A 185 27.11 20.08 28.77
N ARG A 186 26.28 19.64 29.72
CA ARG A 186 26.72 19.08 31.00
C ARG A 186 26.03 17.74 31.14
#